data_AF-A0A929H0C3-F1
#
_entry.id   AF-A0A929H0C3-F1
#
_cell.length_a   1.000
_cell.length_b   1.000
_cell.length_c   1.000
_cell.angle_alpha   90.00
_cell.angle_beta   90.00
_cell.angle_gamma   90.00
#
_symmetry.space_group_name_H-M   'P 1'
#
loop_
_entity.id
_entity.type
_entity.pdbx_description
1 polymer ?
#
loop_
_entity_poly.entity_id
_entity_poly.type
_entity_poly.pdbx_seq_one_letter_code
_entity_poly.pdbx_strand_id
1 'polypeptide(L)'
;AHPRGLGLASHLGLFLDIPTIGCAKSLLCGVHGAQDEARGASTDVVYGDEVVAAALRTRDGVRPVYVSVGHKVDLASAVEWVLHCTGRYRLPEPTRLAHLAAGGRLP
;
A
#
# COMPACT_ATOMS: atom_id res chain seq x y z
N ALA A 1 6.11 5.13 3.25
CA ALA A 1 6.06 5.16 4.73
C ALA A 1 7.17 4.33 5.37
N HIS A 2 8.26 5.00 5.72
CA HIS A 2 9.35 4.44 6.53
C HIS A 2 9.97 5.59 7.33
N PRO A 3 10.46 5.38 8.57
CA PRO A 3 10.98 6.47 9.41
C PRO A 3 12.14 7.28 8.79
N ARG A 4 12.80 6.73 7.75
CA ARG A 4 13.92 7.35 7.04
C ARG A 4 13.58 7.76 5.60
N GLY A 5 12.30 7.79 5.23
CA GLY A 5 11.84 8.05 3.86
C GLY A 5 12.10 6.93 2.84
N LEU A 6 13.00 5.99 3.12
CA LEU A 6 13.40 4.92 2.20
C LEU A 6 12.94 3.53 2.67
N GLY A 7 11.78 3.07 2.18
CA GLY A 7 11.27 1.70 2.42
C GLY A 7 11.75 0.69 1.37
N LEU A 8 11.40 -0.60 1.53
CA LEU A 8 11.79 -1.66 0.58
C LEU A 8 11.30 -1.40 -0.85
N ALA A 9 10.07 -0.90 -1.02
CA ALA A 9 9.55 -0.57 -2.35
C ALA A 9 10.39 0.54 -3.02
N SER A 10 10.74 1.60 -2.28
CA SER A 10 11.61 2.68 -2.77
C SER A 10 13.02 2.17 -3.08
N HIS A 11 13.58 1.34 -2.19
CA HIS A 11 14.92 0.78 -2.37
C HIS A 11 15.00 -0.08 -3.63
N LEU A 12 14.08 -1.02 -3.83
CA LEU A 12 14.03 -1.84 -5.04
C LEU A 12 13.73 -1.01 -6.29
N GLY A 13 12.84 -0.03 -6.20
CA GLY A 13 12.51 0.85 -7.32
C GLY A 13 13.70 1.66 -7.81
N LEU A 14 14.53 2.19 -6.90
CA LEU A 14 15.79 2.86 -7.25
C LEU A 14 16.78 1.93 -7.95
N PHE A 15 16.93 0.70 -7.45
CA PHE A 15 17.88 -0.27 -8.02
C PHE A 15 17.44 -0.82 -9.38
N LEU A 16 16.13 -0.98 -9.59
CA LEU A 16 15.55 -1.55 -10.81
C LEU A 16 15.12 -0.50 -11.84
N ASP A 17 15.12 0.78 -11.46
CA ASP A 17 14.68 1.94 -12.25
C ASP A 17 13.24 1.86 -12.80
N ILE A 18 12.39 1.07 -12.14
CA ILE A 18 10.97 0.89 -12.49
C ILE A 18 10.05 1.48 -11.43
N PRO A 19 8.81 1.89 -11.79
CA PRO A 19 7.83 2.34 -10.82
C PRO A 19 7.52 1.26 -9.77
N THR A 20 7.48 1.65 -8.50
CA THR A 20 7.18 0.73 -7.39
C THR A 20 6.22 1.36 -6.39
N ILE A 21 5.36 0.51 -5.83
CA ILE A 21 4.36 0.87 -4.82
C ILE A 21 4.54 -0.05 -3.62
N GLY A 22 4.54 0.51 -2.40
CA GLY A 22 4.45 -0.27 -1.18
C GLY A 22 3.00 -0.47 -0.76
N CYS A 23 2.60 -1.71 -0.46
CA CYS A 23 1.28 -2.05 0.09
C CYS A 23 1.44 -2.93 1.35
N ALA A 24 1.21 -2.36 2.53
CA ALA A 24 1.41 -3.03 3.81
C ALA A 24 0.10 -3.41 4.52
N LYS A 25 0.15 -4.48 5.34
CA LYS A 25 -0.99 -4.98 6.13
C LYS A 25 -1.19 -4.24 7.45
N SER A 26 -0.13 -3.62 7.94
CA SER A 26 -0.01 -2.91 9.21
C SER A 26 0.80 -1.64 8.99
N LEU A 27 0.59 -0.66 9.85
CA LEU A 27 1.30 0.60 9.80
C LEU A 27 2.64 0.48 10.51
N LEU A 28 3.72 0.88 9.85
CA LEU A 28 5.07 0.88 10.44
C LEU A 28 5.35 2.19 11.18
N CYS A 29 4.94 3.32 10.60
CA CYS A 29 5.11 4.65 11.15
C CYS A 29 4.00 5.59 10.66
N GLY A 30 3.80 6.67 11.39
CA GLY A 30 2.74 7.64 11.13
C GLY A 30 1.43 7.30 11.82
N VAL A 31 0.45 8.18 11.64
CA VAL A 31 -0.91 8.07 12.17
C VAL A 31 -1.90 8.53 11.12
N HIS A 32 -3.14 8.07 11.19
CA HIS A 32 -4.21 8.54 10.33
C HIS A 32 -5.52 8.66 11.13
N GLY A 33 -6.43 9.48 10.63
CA GLY A 33 -7.75 9.67 11.22
C GLY A 33 -8.70 8.50 10.93
N ALA A 34 -9.95 8.65 11.39
CA ALA A 34 -11.03 7.77 10.96
C ALA A 34 -11.22 7.87 9.43
N GLN A 35 -11.66 6.77 8.82
CA GLN A 35 -11.97 6.70 7.40
C GLN A 35 -13.30 5.98 7.22
N ASP A 36 -14.02 6.29 6.15
CA ASP A 36 -15.26 5.62 5.77
C ASP A 36 -15.02 4.09 5.62
N GLU A 37 -16.09 3.32 5.80
CA GLU A 37 -16.08 1.87 5.67
C GLU A 37 -16.19 1.42 4.21
N ALA A 38 -16.62 2.28 3.29
CA ALA A 38 -16.77 1.96 1.88
C ALA A 38 -15.44 1.71 1.16
N ARG A 39 -15.42 0.76 0.22
CA ARG A 39 -14.29 0.48 -0.68
C ARG A 39 -13.92 1.73 -1.46
N GLY A 40 -12.62 2.00 -1.53
CA GLY A 40 -12.06 3.19 -2.16
C GLY A 40 -11.88 4.36 -1.18
N ALA A 41 -12.50 4.33 0.01
CA ALA A 41 -12.23 5.33 1.03
C ALA A 41 -10.75 5.31 1.43
N SER A 42 -10.15 6.49 1.49
CA SER A 42 -8.76 6.66 1.91
C SER A 42 -8.59 7.89 2.78
N THR A 43 -7.63 7.82 3.69
CA THR A 43 -7.17 8.95 4.49
C THR A 43 -5.65 8.98 4.50
N ASP A 44 -5.09 10.18 4.57
CA ASP A 44 -3.65 10.37 4.62
C ASP A 44 -3.07 9.82 5.93
N VAL A 45 -1.92 9.16 5.79
CA VAL A 45 -1.09 8.76 6.92
C VAL A 45 0.02 9.79 7.04
N VAL A 46 0.04 10.47 8.18
CA VAL A 46 0.97 11.55 8.47
C VAL A 46 2.05 11.05 9.44
N TYR A 47 3.32 11.35 9.16
CA TYR A 47 4.44 11.10 10.06
C TYR A 47 5.28 12.36 10.19
N GLY A 48 5.32 12.95 11.40
CA GLY A 48 5.79 14.33 11.56
C GLY A 48 4.82 15.28 10.87
N ASP A 49 5.33 16.12 9.98
CA ASP A 49 4.53 17.07 9.19
C ASP A 49 4.33 16.61 7.73
N GLU A 50 4.68 15.36 7.41
CA GLU A 50 4.63 14.84 6.04
C GLU A 50 3.58 13.73 5.85
N VAL A 51 2.90 13.77 4.71
CA VAL A 51 2.06 12.65 4.24
C VAL A 51 2.97 11.56 3.65
N VAL A 52 3.00 10.40 4.31
CA VAL A 52 3.95 9.31 3.97
C VAL A 52 3.29 8.08 3.35
N ALA A 53 1.97 8.00 3.41
CA ALA A 53 1.15 6.91 2.89
C ALA A 53 -0.34 7.33 2.87
N ALA A 54 -1.18 6.47 2.31
CA ALA A 54 -2.62 6.49 2.45
C ALA A 54 -3.09 5.20 3.15
N ALA A 55 -4.00 5.31 4.11
CA ALA A 55 -4.73 4.18 4.64
C ALA A 55 -5.95 3.95 3.74
N LEU A 56 -5.92 2.90 2.92
CA LEU A 56 -6.88 2.61 1.87
C LEU A 56 -7.80 1.43 2.22
N ARG A 57 -9.10 1.66 2.12
CA ARG A 57 -10.13 0.64 2.22
C ARG A 57 -10.28 -0.11 0.90
N THR A 58 -9.71 -1.30 0.79
CA THR A 58 -9.82 -2.13 -0.44
C THR A 58 -11.09 -2.98 -0.49
N ARG A 59 -11.79 -3.11 0.65
CA ARG A 59 -13.05 -3.85 0.80
C ARG A 59 -13.91 -3.22 1.90
N ASP A 60 -15.22 -3.22 1.68
CA ASP A 60 -16.20 -2.66 2.62
C ASP A 60 -16.06 -3.26 4.02
N GLY A 61 -16.02 -2.41 5.05
CA GLY A 61 -15.96 -2.82 6.46
C GLY A 61 -14.69 -3.59 6.87
N VAL A 62 -13.73 -3.80 5.97
CA VAL A 62 -12.48 -4.53 6.26
C VAL A 62 -11.38 -3.56 6.66
N ARG A 63 -10.46 -3.98 7.53
CA ARG A 63 -9.28 -3.17 7.90
C ARG A 63 -8.52 -2.67 6.66
N PRO A 64 -8.11 -1.40 6.62
CA PRO A 64 -7.44 -0.81 5.47
C PRO A 64 -6.06 -1.44 5.22
N VAL A 65 -5.54 -1.32 4.00
CA VAL A 65 -4.12 -1.51 3.70
C VAL A 65 -3.43 -0.15 3.69
N TYR A 66 -2.11 -0.14 3.86
CA TYR A 66 -1.33 1.10 3.86
C TYR A 66 -0.52 1.18 2.57
N VAL A 67 -0.90 2.12 1.72
CA VAL A 67 -0.31 2.34 0.40
C VAL A 67 0.69 3.47 0.50
N SER A 68 1.90 3.27 0.00
CA SER A 68 2.91 4.33 -0.04
C SER A 68 3.68 4.31 -1.35
N VAL A 69 4.14 5.50 -1.74
CA VAL A 69 5.05 5.66 -2.88
C VAL A 69 6.33 4.85 -2.64
N GLY A 70 6.74 4.10 -3.66
CA GLY A 70 8.06 3.49 -3.74
C GLY A 70 8.99 4.37 -4.57
N HIS A 71 8.86 4.29 -5.89
CA HIS A 71 9.70 5.00 -6.88
C HIS A 71 8.88 5.34 -8.14
N LYS A 72 9.18 6.47 -8.80
CA LYS A 72 8.55 6.93 -10.07
C LYS A 72 7.01 6.83 -10.12
N VAL A 73 6.34 7.09 -9.01
CA VAL A 73 4.88 7.11 -8.89
C VAL A 73 4.49 8.12 -7.81
N ASP A 74 3.35 8.80 -7.97
CA ASP A 74 2.79 9.64 -6.90
C ASP A 74 1.81 8.83 -6.02
N LEU A 75 1.39 9.41 -4.90
CA LEU A 75 0.55 8.70 -3.93
C LEU A 75 -0.86 8.43 -4.48
N ALA A 76 -1.43 9.35 -5.25
CA ALA A 76 -2.76 9.21 -5.83
C ALA A 76 -2.80 8.04 -6.83
N SER A 77 -1.84 7.99 -7.75
CA SER A 77 -1.67 6.90 -8.72
C SER A 77 -1.40 5.58 -8.01
N ALA A 78 -0.59 5.59 -6.95
CA ALA A 78 -0.32 4.38 -6.17
C ALA A 78 -1.60 3.80 -5.53
N VAL A 79 -2.46 4.65 -4.98
CA VAL A 79 -3.76 4.25 -4.43
C VAL A 79 -4.67 3.66 -5.50
N GLU A 80 -4.77 4.31 -6.65
CA GLU A 80 -5.58 3.83 -7.79
C GLU A 80 -5.12 2.45 -8.25
N TRP A 81 -3.81 2.26 -8.47
CA TRP A 81 -3.26 0.97 -8.88
C TRP A 81 -3.51 -0.14 -7.86
N VAL A 82 -3.33 0.15 -6.56
CA VAL A 82 -3.66 -0.85 -5.52
C VAL A 82 -5.14 -1.22 -5.57
N LEU A 83 -6.03 -0.24 -5.73
CA LEU A 83 -7.47 -0.50 -5.80
C LEU A 83 -7.82 -1.34 -7.05
N HIS A 84 -7.27 -1.03 -8.22
CA HIS A 84 -7.45 -1.81 -9.46
C HIS A 84 -6.88 -3.23 -9.36
N CYS A 85 -5.78 -3.41 -8.63
CA CYS A 85 -5.22 -4.73 -8.37
C CYS A 85 -5.95 -5.51 -7.27
N THR A 86 -6.99 -4.93 -6.63
CA THR A 86 -7.80 -5.62 -5.61
C THR A 86 -9.14 -6.05 -6.17
N GLY A 87 -9.42 -7.36 -6.08
CA GLY A 87 -10.71 -7.95 -6.42
C GLY A 87 -11.40 -8.52 -5.20
N ARG A 88 -11.47 -9.86 -5.12
CA ARG A 88 -12.16 -10.59 -4.04
C ARG A 88 -11.47 -10.45 -2.67
N TYR A 89 -10.19 -10.10 -2.61
CA TYR A 89 -9.40 -10.11 -1.38
C TYR A 89 -8.99 -8.70 -0.94
N ARG A 90 -8.66 -8.57 0.36
CA ARG A 90 -8.14 -7.32 0.95
C ARG A 90 -6.80 -6.91 0.32
N LEU A 91 -5.96 -7.87 -0.05
CA LEU A 91 -4.64 -7.63 -0.61
C LEU A 91 -4.71 -7.58 -2.13
N PRO A 92 -3.90 -6.73 -2.79
CA PRO A 92 -3.83 -6.73 -4.23
C PRO A 92 -3.29 -8.06 -4.74
N GLU A 93 -3.86 -8.55 -5.84
CA GLU A 93 -3.59 -9.86 -6.44
C GLU A 93 -2.08 -10.15 -6.62
N PRO A 94 -1.23 -9.20 -7.09
CA PRO A 94 0.20 -9.47 -7.22
C PRO A 94 0.86 -9.90 -5.91
N THR A 95 0.63 -9.16 -4.83
CA THR A 95 1.20 -9.46 -3.51
C THR A 95 0.57 -10.71 -2.88
N ARG A 96 -0.71 -10.97 -3.15
CA ARG A 96 -1.42 -12.14 -2.65
C ARG A 96 -0.89 -13.42 -3.29
N LEU A 97 -0.74 -13.41 -4.61
CA LEU A 97 -0.18 -14.53 -5.37
C LEU A 97 1.28 -14.77 -5.01
N ALA A 98 2.10 -13.71 -4.88
CA ALA A 98 3.48 -13.83 -4.42
C ALA A 98 3.58 -14.49 -3.02
N HIS A 99 2.68 -14.13 -2.10
CA HIS A 99 2.64 -14.76 -0.78
C HIS A 99 2.27 -16.25 -0.85
N LEU A 100 1.30 -16.62 -1.70
CA LEU A 100 0.96 -18.03 -1.92
C LEU A 100 2.11 -18.82 -2.55
N ALA A 101 2.80 -18.23 -3.53
CA ALA A 101 3.96 -18.82 -4.19
C ALA A 101 5.09 -19.10 -3.19
N ALA A 102 5.46 -18.09 -2.40
CA ALA A 102 6.49 -18.24 -1.37
C ALA A 102 6.12 -19.29 -0.31
N GLY A 103 4.82 -19.52 -0.09
CA GLY A 103 4.30 -20.54 0.82
C GLY A 103 4.07 -21.92 0.19
N GLY A 104 4.38 -22.12 -1.10
CA GLY A 104 4.12 -23.39 -1.80
C GLY A 104 2.64 -23.70 -2.02
N ARG A 105 1.79 -22.67 -2.10
CA ARG A 105 0.32 -22.75 -2.19
C ARG A 105 -0.24 -22.09 -3.45
N LEU A 106 0.58 -21.93 -4.50
CA LEU A 106 0.04 -21.58 -5.80
C LEU A 106 -0.87 -22.73 -6.27
N PRO A 107 -2.07 -22.41 -6.76
CA PRO A 107 -2.95 -23.41 -7.35
C PRO A 107 -2.35 -24.05 -8.60
#